data_AF-A0AAV5ZIP5-F1
#
_entry.id   AF-A0AAV5ZIP5-F1
#
_cell.length_a   1.000
_cell.length_b   1.000
_cell.length_c   1.000
_cell.angle_alpha   90.00
_cell.angle_beta   90.00
_cell.angle_gamma   90.00
#
_symmetry.space_group_name_H-M   'P 1'
#
loop_
_entity.id
_entity.type
_entity.pdbx_description
1 polymer ?
#
loop_
_entity_poly.entity_id
_entity_poly.type
_entity_poly.pdbx_seq_one_letter_code
_entity_poly.pdbx_strand_id
1 'polypeptide(L)'
;MDLHTSLRLSAVVAAALVLGSCQTSASRVVLPVAFEEPAAAAALRYPEDFASHEAAVRGVASLLSRELALPVPDRVMVYIYSSRAVFEQGLMTDGRLPAVRAAELSEFAIGVGKRRQLLLQDDGAPPAAREWLRLVAHELTHVAQIELAQGEGRAEQWLAEGMAEWAAFTVLERLGLDSLAEHRAVARGHVREQAALREARLDLESLGSPRGFTVRHLREGSLPTYQLSFLMTDYLIRRHGFERLVDYYGSFATGLGRHEAFRQAFGQTLESFEAEMLLHFGRVLR
;
A
#
# COMPACT_ATOMS: atom_id res chain seq x y z
N MET A 1 -21.51 86.14 22.18
CA MET A 1 -21.29 85.21 23.31
C MET A 1 -21.78 83.84 22.86
N ASP A 2 -20.79 83.01 22.52
CA ASP A 2 -20.76 81.56 22.60
C ASP A 2 -21.80 80.72 21.85
N LEU A 3 -21.47 80.43 20.58
CA LEU A 3 -21.83 79.17 19.94
C LEU A 3 -20.95 78.06 20.54
N HIS A 4 -21.55 77.20 21.35
CA HIS A 4 -20.89 75.99 21.84
C HIS A 4 -21.60 74.72 21.37
N THR A 5 -20.86 74.03 20.50
CA THR A 5 -20.60 72.57 20.49
C THR A 5 -21.70 71.63 20.00
N SER A 6 -21.52 71.27 18.73
CA SER A 6 -22.00 70.10 18.02
C SER A 6 -21.80 68.78 18.78
N LEU A 7 -22.85 67.98 18.91
CA LEU A 7 -22.73 66.54 19.15
C LEU A 7 -22.15 65.87 17.89
N ARG A 8 -20.94 65.32 18.01
CA ARG A 8 -20.35 64.44 17.00
C ARG A 8 -20.96 63.05 17.15
N LEU A 9 -21.76 62.63 16.16
CA LEU A 9 -22.18 61.25 15.98
C LEU A 9 -20.96 60.47 15.47
N SER A 10 -20.30 59.70 16.34
CA SER A 10 -19.22 58.80 15.95
C SER A 10 -19.79 57.61 15.18
N ALA A 11 -19.67 57.64 13.86
CA ALA A 11 -19.92 56.49 13.00
C ALA A 11 -18.79 55.47 13.22
N VAL A 12 -19.11 54.34 13.84
CA VAL A 12 -18.25 53.16 13.87
C VAL A 12 -18.30 52.52 12.48
N VAL A 13 -17.28 52.78 11.66
CA VAL A 13 -17.03 51.99 10.45
C VAL A 13 -16.38 50.69 10.91
N ALA A 14 -17.18 49.64 11.07
CA ALA A 14 -16.68 48.28 11.18
C ALA A 14 -16.16 47.86 9.79
N ALA A 15 -14.85 48.01 9.57
CA ALA A 15 -14.19 47.39 8.45
C ALA A 15 -14.21 45.88 8.67
N ALA A 16 -15.13 45.19 7.98
CA ALA A 16 -15.11 43.74 7.85
C ALA A 16 -13.87 43.37 7.03
N LEU A 17 -12.75 43.13 7.73
CA LEU A 17 -11.62 42.39 7.19
C LEU A 17 -12.11 40.97 6.91
N VAL A 18 -12.50 40.72 5.66
CA VAL A 18 -12.54 39.38 5.11
C VAL A 18 -11.09 38.91 5.07
N LEU A 19 -10.64 38.31 6.18
CA LEU A 19 -9.48 37.43 6.17
C LEU A 19 -9.89 36.25 5.28
N GLY A 20 -9.59 36.39 3.98
CA GLY A 20 -9.50 35.27 3.07
C GLY A 20 -8.49 34.32 3.66
N SER A 21 -8.98 33.33 4.40
CA SER A 21 -8.23 32.14 4.68
C SER A 21 -7.88 31.57 3.31
N CYS A 22 -6.59 31.54 2.98
CA CYS A 22 -6.09 30.64 1.96
C CYS A 22 -6.39 29.22 2.45
N GLN A 23 -7.65 28.80 2.29
CA GLN A 23 -7.98 27.39 2.24
C GLN A 23 -7.24 26.90 1.01
N THR A 24 -6.09 26.27 1.20
CA THR A 24 -5.60 25.31 0.22
C THR A 24 -6.77 24.39 -0.04
N SER A 25 -7.40 24.55 -1.21
CA SER A 25 -8.58 23.79 -1.57
C SER A 25 -8.16 22.33 -1.47
N ALA A 26 -8.83 21.59 -0.57
CA ALA A 26 -8.77 20.14 -0.51
C ALA A 26 -8.91 19.60 -1.94
N SER A 27 -7.82 19.10 -2.51
CA SER A 27 -7.74 18.76 -3.93
C SER A 27 -7.69 17.25 -4.11
N ARG A 28 -8.36 16.82 -5.17
CA ARG A 28 -8.43 15.43 -5.62
C ARG A 28 -8.12 15.42 -7.10
N VAL A 29 -7.09 14.69 -7.50
CA VAL A 29 -6.72 14.48 -8.89
C VAL A 29 -7.19 13.09 -9.31
N VAL A 30 -7.77 12.98 -10.51
CA VAL A 30 -8.27 11.72 -11.06
C VAL A 30 -7.58 11.48 -12.39
N LEU A 31 -6.86 10.36 -12.50
CA LEU A 31 -6.07 10.01 -13.68
C LEU A 31 -6.56 8.67 -14.24
N PRO A 32 -7.19 8.65 -15.43
CA PRO A 32 -7.42 7.42 -16.16
C PRO A 32 -6.11 6.96 -16.80
N VAL A 33 -5.37 6.09 -16.13
CA VAL A 33 -4.08 5.61 -16.63
C VAL A 33 -4.30 4.36 -17.46
N ALA A 34 -4.14 4.49 -18.78
CA ALA A 34 -4.04 3.35 -19.68
C ALA A 34 -2.58 2.87 -19.75
N PHE A 35 -2.40 1.56 -19.74
CA PHE A 35 -1.12 0.94 -20.06
C PHE A 35 -1.19 0.51 -21.51
N GLU A 36 -0.38 1.15 -22.35
CA GLU A 36 -0.16 0.65 -23.69
C GLU A 36 0.58 -0.70 -23.57
N GLU A 37 0.32 -1.62 -24.51
CA GLU A 37 1.17 -2.79 -24.74
C GLU A 37 2.63 -2.32 -24.68
N PRO A 38 3.50 -2.93 -23.84
CA PRO A 38 4.84 -2.43 -23.65
C PRO A 38 5.50 -2.28 -25.02
N ALA A 39 5.78 -1.04 -25.43
CA ALA A 39 6.59 -0.80 -26.60
C ALA A 39 7.88 -1.60 -26.39
N ALA A 40 8.16 -2.52 -27.31
CA ALA A 40 9.17 -3.54 -27.14
C ALA A 40 10.51 -2.95 -26.65
N ALA A 41 11.07 -3.55 -25.61
CA ALA A 41 12.49 -3.54 -25.24
C ALA A 41 13.16 -2.22 -24.80
N ALA A 42 12.51 -1.06 -24.78
CA ALA A 42 13.17 0.13 -24.20
C ALA A 42 13.33 -0.04 -22.68
N ALA A 43 14.55 0.18 -22.18
CA ALA A 43 14.82 0.26 -20.75
C ALA A 43 14.23 1.58 -20.23
N LEU A 44 13.47 1.52 -19.14
CA LEU A 44 12.98 2.72 -18.46
C LEU A 44 14.17 3.51 -17.91
N ARG A 45 14.17 4.83 -18.13
CA ARG A 45 15.18 5.76 -17.62
C ARG A 45 14.63 6.46 -16.39
N TYR A 46 15.39 6.38 -15.31
CA TYR A 46 15.08 7.08 -14.09
C TYR A 46 16.00 8.30 -13.93
N PRO A 47 15.47 9.49 -13.55
CA PRO A 47 14.08 9.75 -13.15
C PRO A 47 13.14 10.19 -14.29
N GLU A 48 13.62 10.33 -15.53
CA GLU A 48 12.90 11.03 -16.61
C GLU A 48 11.57 10.39 -16.96
N ASP A 49 11.51 9.06 -17.02
CA ASP A 49 10.29 8.33 -17.39
C ASP A 49 9.28 8.24 -16.22
N PHE A 50 9.58 8.87 -15.07
CA PHE A 50 8.75 8.90 -13.84
C PHE A 50 8.37 10.33 -13.41
N ALA A 51 8.56 11.32 -14.29
CA ALA A 51 8.46 12.75 -13.94
C ALA A 51 7.03 13.26 -13.59
N SER A 52 5.99 12.45 -13.79
CA SER A 52 4.59 12.79 -13.46
C SER A 52 3.90 11.61 -12.78
N HIS A 53 2.81 11.87 -12.05
CA HIS A 53 2.02 10.81 -11.41
C HIS A 53 1.59 9.71 -12.38
N GLU A 54 1.11 10.11 -13.57
CA GLU A 54 0.71 9.16 -14.60
C GLU A 54 1.91 8.37 -15.14
N ALA A 55 3.04 9.04 -15.43
CA ALA A 55 4.25 8.38 -15.89
C ALA A 55 4.81 7.41 -14.83
N ALA A 56 4.78 7.78 -13.55
CA ALA A 56 5.18 6.92 -12.44
C ALA A 56 4.33 5.65 -12.36
N VAL A 57 3.00 5.78 -12.45
CA VAL A 57 2.08 4.63 -12.46
C VAL A 57 2.33 3.73 -13.66
N ARG A 58 2.53 4.29 -14.87
CA ARG A 58 2.86 3.49 -16.07
C ARG A 58 4.20 2.78 -15.96
N GLY A 59 5.24 3.47 -15.49
CA GLY A 59 6.58 2.91 -15.33
C GLY A 59 6.60 1.75 -14.33
N VAL A 60 5.93 1.92 -13.19
CA VAL A 60 5.79 0.86 -12.18
C VAL A 60 4.97 -0.31 -12.71
N ALA A 61 3.84 -0.07 -13.36
CA ALA A 61 3.03 -1.12 -13.99
C ALA A 61 3.84 -1.95 -15.00
N SER A 62 4.66 -1.29 -15.84
CA SER A 62 5.57 -1.95 -16.78
C SER A 62 6.59 -2.84 -16.06
N LEU A 63 7.16 -2.39 -14.94
CA LEU A 63 8.10 -3.20 -14.15
C LEU A 63 7.41 -4.41 -13.52
N LEU A 64 6.24 -4.25 -12.89
CA LEU A 64 5.48 -5.35 -12.31
C LEU A 64 5.10 -6.40 -13.38
N SER A 65 4.67 -5.95 -14.56
CA SER A 65 4.32 -6.84 -15.66
C SER A 65 5.53 -7.57 -16.25
N ARG A 66 6.62 -6.85 -16.55
CA ARG A 66 7.79 -7.44 -17.24
C ARG A 66 8.70 -8.25 -16.33
N GLU A 67 8.94 -7.77 -15.11
CA GLU A 67 9.91 -8.36 -14.19
C GLU A 67 9.29 -9.45 -13.30
N LEU A 68 8.00 -9.31 -12.97
CA LEU A 68 7.29 -10.22 -12.07
C LEU A 68 6.17 -11.01 -12.76
N ALA A 69 5.93 -10.79 -14.07
CA ALA A 69 4.84 -11.42 -14.81
C ALA A 69 3.46 -11.23 -14.16
N LEU A 70 3.26 -10.13 -13.42
CA LEU A 70 1.99 -9.85 -12.76
C LEU A 70 0.95 -9.33 -13.77
N PRO A 71 -0.32 -9.79 -13.68
CA PRO A 71 -1.38 -9.33 -14.55
C PRO A 71 -1.89 -7.95 -14.09
N VAL A 72 -1.17 -6.91 -14.47
CA VAL A 72 -1.64 -5.53 -14.33
C VAL A 72 -2.73 -5.30 -15.40
N PRO A 73 -3.93 -4.82 -15.05
CA PRO A 73 -5.01 -4.62 -16.02
C PRO A 73 -4.68 -3.46 -16.96
N ASP A 74 -5.08 -3.51 -18.24
CA ASP A 74 -4.79 -2.49 -19.29
C ASP A 74 -5.12 -1.03 -18.91
N ARG A 75 -5.95 -0.84 -17.89
CA ARG A 75 -6.29 0.48 -17.35
C ARG A 75 -6.57 0.42 -15.86
N VAL A 76 -6.12 1.45 -15.16
CA VAL A 76 -6.50 1.74 -13.77
C VAL A 76 -6.99 3.18 -13.63
N MET A 77 -7.96 3.39 -12.75
CA MET A 77 -8.32 4.73 -12.29
C MET A 77 -7.50 5.07 -11.06
N VAL A 78 -6.67 6.12 -11.14
CA VAL A 78 -5.85 6.58 -10.02
C VAL A 78 -6.47 7.84 -9.43
N TYR A 79 -6.74 7.80 -8.14
CA TYR A 79 -7.22 8.93 -7.35
C TYR A 79 -6.10 9.36 -6.41
N ILE A 80 -5.74 10.64 -6.47
CA ILE A 80 -4.69 11.22 -5.62
C ILE A 80 -5.32 12.30 -4.76
N TYR A 81 -5.16 12.19 -3.44
CA TYR A 81 -5.82 13.04 -2.46
C TYR A 81 -4.78 13.85 -1.69
N SER A 82 -4.99 15.17 -1.61
CA SER A 82 -4.00 16.11 -1.08
C SER A 82 -3.84 16.11 0.44
N SER A 83 -4.67 15.35 1.17
CA SER A 83 -4.57 15.20 2.62
C SER A 83 -5.33 13.97 3.09
N ARG A 84 -5.03 13.52 4.31
CA ARG A 84 -5.73 12.42 4.96
C ARG A 84 -7.24 12.63 5.03
N ALA A 85 -7.71 13.84 5.33
CA ALA A 85 -9.14 14.13 5.40
C ALA A 85 -9.83 13.96 4.03
N VAL A 86 -9.17 14.36 2.94
CA VAL A 86 -9.68 14.17 1.58
C VAL A 86 -9.59 12.70 1.18
N PHE A 87 -8.52 12.00 1.58
CA PHE A 87 -8.36 10.56 1.37
C PHE A 87 -9.49 9.77 2.04
N GLU A 88 -9.83 10.06 3.30
CA GLU A 88 -10.96 9.43 3.99
C GLU A 88 -12.29 9.61 3.24
N GLN A 89 -12.57 10.83 2.76
CA GLN A 89 -13.75 11.07 1.93
C GLN A 89 -13.68 10.32 0.59
N GLY A 90 -12.49 10.19 0.01
CA GLY A 90 -12.21 9.37 -1.16
C GLY A 90 -12.50 7.89 -0.95
N LEU A 91 -12.08 7.34 0.20
CA LEU A 91 -12.38 5.96 0.58
C LEU A 91 -13.88 5.69 0.63
N MET A 92 -14.68 6.66 1.10
CA MET A 92 -16.14 6.57 1.11
C MET A 92 -16.76 6.68 -0.29
N THR A 93 -16.32 7.67 -1.07
CA THR A 93 -16.97 8.04 -2.34
C THR A 93 -16.48 7.21 -3.51
N ASP A 94 -15.17 7.15 -3.72
CA ASP A 94 -14.52 6.42 -4.80
C ASP A 94 -14.32 4.95 -4.43
N GLY A 95 -13.85 4.70 -3.20
CA GLY A 95 -13.56 3.36 -2.69
C GLY A 95 -14.81 2.60 -2.22
N ARG A 96 -15.96 3.30 -2.10
CA ARG A 96 -17.26 2.78 -1.65
C ARG A 96 -17.19 2.05 -0.30
N LEU A 97 -16.31 2.50 0.58
CA LEU A 97 -16.20 1.95 1.93
C LEU A 97 -17.25 2.55 2.85
N PRO A 98 -17.82 1.78 3.80
CA PRO A 98 -18.61 2.33 4.88
C PRO A 98 -17.82 3.38 5.66
N ALA A 99 -18.48 4.44 6.14
CA ALA A 99 -17.82 5.56 6.84
C ALA A 99 -16.91 5.12 8.00
N VAL A 100 -17.38 4.17 8.82
CA VAL A 100 -16.58 3.62 9.94
C VAL A 100 -15.29 2.94 9.44
N ARG A 101 -15.36 2.23 8.31
CA ARG A 101 -14.18 1.59 7.70
C ARG A 101 -13.26 2.59 7.03
N ALA A 102 -13.79 3.61 6.40
CA ALA A 102 -12.99 4.69 5.83
C ALA A 102 -12.22 5.45 6.92
N ALA A 103 -12.87 5.78 8.03
CA ALA A 103 -12.23 6.43 9.17
C ALA A 103 -11.16 5.54 9.83
N GLU A 104 -11.46 4.25 10.05
CA GLU A 104 -10.49 3.30 10.59
C GLU A 104 -9.26 3.17 9.68
N LEU A 105 -9.48 3.03 8.37
CA LEU A 105 -8.42 2.83 7.38
C LEU A 105 -7.58 4.10 7.16
N SER A 106 -8.19 5.29 7.19
CA SER A 106 -7.48 6.56 6.99
C SER A 106 -6.48 6.88 8.10
N GLU A 107 -6.62 6.29 9.30
CA GLU A 107 -5.68 6.47 10.41
C GLU A 107 -4.28 5.93 10.11
N PHE A 108 -4.16 4.93 9.24
CA PHE A 108 -2.89 4.22 9.03
C PHE A 108 -2.54 3.95 7.57
N ALA A 109 -3.52 3.86 6.67
CA ALA A 109 -3.26 3.66 5.25
C ALA A 109 -3.02 5.01 4.56
N ILE A 110 -2.05 5.03 3.65
CA ILE A 110 -1.81 6.15 2.72
C ILE A 110 -2.08 5.72 1.27
N GLY A 111 -2.50 4.48 1.06
CA GLY A 111 -2.83 3.90 -0.23
C GLY A 111 -3.87 2.78 -0.08
N VAL A 112 -4.68 2.56 -1.11
CA VAL A 112 -5.54 1.38 -1.27
C VAL A 112 -5.64 1.00 -2.74
N GLY A 113 -5.18 -0.21 -3.07
CA GLY A 113 -5.46 -0.91 -4.31
C GLY A 113 -6.82 -1.62 -4.25
N LYS A 114 -7.68 -1.34 -5.24
CA LYS A 114 -8.94 -2.06 -5.47
C LYS A 114 -9.01 -2.55 -6.91
N ARG A 115 -10.05 -3.30 -7.26
CA ARG A 115 -10.23 -3.74 -8.64
C ARG A 115 -10.16 -2.56 -9.63
N ARG A 116 -9.09 -2.51 -10.42
CA ARG A 116 -8.80 -1.45 -11.42
C ARG A 116 -8.75 -0.02 -10.85
N GLN A 117 -8.44 0.14 -9.57
CA GLN A 117 -8.38 1.44 -8.92
C GLN A 117 -7.20 1.54 -7.95
N LEU A 118 -6.60 2.73 -7.88
CA LEU A 118 -5.66 3.11 -6.84
C LEU A 118 -6.18 4.37 -6.15
N LEU A 119 -6.25 4.35 -4.83
CA LEU A 119 -6.58 5.51 -4.02
C LEU A 119 -5.33 5.85 -3.21
N LEU A 120 -4.71 7.00 -3.46
CA LEU A 120 -3.39 7.36 -2.90
C LEU A 120 -3.46 8.71 -2.18
N GLN A 121 -3.01 8.77 -0.94
CA GLN A 121 -2.77 10.02 -0.24
C GLN A 121 -1.39 10.56 -0.66
N ASP A 122 -1.36 11.78 -1.19
CA ASP A 122 -0.14 12.48 -1.55
C ASP A 122 0.33 13.37 -0.39
N ASP A 123 1.60 13.22 -0.03
CA ASP A 123 2.28 14.03 0.99
C ASP A 123 3.03 15.23 0.39
N GLY A 124 2.95 15.41 -0.94
CA GLY A 124 3.61 16.47 -1.69
C GLY A 124 5.00 16.10 -2.21
N ALA A 125 5.42 14.84 -2.06
CA ALA A 125 6.68 14.37 -2.64
C ALA A 125 6.63 14.38 -4.19
N PRO A 126 7.77 14.58 -4.87
CA PRO A 126 7.84 14.46 -6.32
C PRO A 126 7.36 13.07 -6.80
N PRO A 127 6.71 12.94 -7.98
CA PRO A 127 6.27 11.64 -8.49
C PRO A 127 7.39 10.61 -8.71
N ALA A 128 8.62 11.07 -8.91
CA ALA A 128 9.79 10.20 -9.01
C ALA A 128 10.42 9.85 -7.65
N ALA A 129 9.88 10.36 -6.53
CA ALA A 129 10.43 10.10 -5.21
C ALA A 129 10.30 8.62 -4.84
N ARG A 130 11.33 8.11 -4.16
CA ARG A 130 11.43 6.70 -3.77
C ARG A 130 10.16 6.20 -3.06
N GLU A 131 9.67 6.93 -2.05
CA GLU A 131 8.48 6.50 -1.29
C GLU A 131 7.20 6.52 -2.12
N TRP A 132 7.05 7.48 -3.04
CA TRP A 132 5.91 7.50 -3.95
C TRP A 132 5.93 6.29 -4.88
N LEU A 133 7.07 5.96 -5.48
CA LEU A 133 7.23 4.80 -6.34
C LEU A 133 7.01 3.48 -5.58
N ARG A 134 7.49 3.40 -4.33
CA ARG A 134 7.24 2.27 -3.43
C ARG A 134 5.75 2.08 -3.18
N LEU A 135 5.04 3.17 -2.82
CA LEU A 135 3.60 3.15 -2.57
C LEU A 135 2.82 2.73 -3.82
N VAL A 136 3.11 3.33 -4.98
CA VAL A 136 2.46 2.96 -6.24
C VAL A 136 2.68 1.49 -6.58
N ALA A 137 3.89 0.96 -6.38
CA ALA A 137 4.20 -0.45 -6.63
C ALA A 137 3.47 -1.39 -5.65
N HIS A 138 3.40 -1.02 -4.37
CA HIS A 138 2.66 -1.74 -3.36
C HIS A 138 1.17 -1.83 -3.74
N GLU A 139 0.52 -0.71 -4.02
CA GLU A 139 -0.91 -0.69 -4.30
C GLU A 139 -1.27 -1.31 -5.66
N LEU A 140 -0.43 -1.15 -6.70
CA LEU A 140 -0.62 -1.87 -7.97
C LEU A 140 -0.47 -3.38 -7.81
N THR A 141 0.36 -3.83 -6.86
CA THR A 141 0.47 -5.27 -6.57
C THR A 141 -0.84 -5.81 -6.01
N HIS A 142 -1.55 -5.06 -5.17
CA HIS A 142 -2.91 -5.44 -4.75
C HIS A 142 -3.89 -5.51 -5.93
N VAL A 143 -3.82 -4.58 -6.88
CA VAL A 143 -4.63 -4.66 -8.11
C VAL A 143 -4.34 -5.97 -8.85
N ALA A 144 -3.07 -6.33 -9.05
CA ALA A 144 -2.68 -7.58 -9.70
C ALA A 144 -3.13 -8.83 -8.93
N GLN A 145 -3.04 -8.82 -7.59
CA GLN A 145 -3.55 -9.90 -6.74
C GLN A 145 -5.06 -10.08 -6.91
N ILE A 146 -5.83 -8.98 -7.02
CA ILE A 146 -7.27 -9.00 -7.26
C ILE A 146 -7.61 -9.56 -8.64
N GLU A 147 -6.84 -9.20 -9.67
CA GLU A 147 -7.01 -9.76 -11.03
C GLU A 147 -6.66 -11.26 -11.07
N LEU A 148 -5.61 -11.71 -10.38
CA LEU A 148 -5.30 -13.15 -10.24
C LEU A 148 -6.43 -13.90 -9.50
N ALA A 149 -6.90 -13.34 -8.39
CA ALA A 149 -7.89 -14.00 -7.53
C ALA A 149 -9.33 -13.89 -8.05
N GLN A 150 -9.56 -13.05 -9.07
CA GLN A 150 -10.88 -12.64 -9.57
C GLN A 150 -11.80 -12.16 -8.44
N GLY A 151 -11.25 -11.45 -7.44
CA GLY A 151 -11.98 -10.96 -6.28
C GLY A 151 -11.08 -10.35 -5.20
N GLU A 152 -11.67 -9.54 -4.31
CA GLU A 152 -10.96 -8.87 -3.21
C GLU A 152 -10.96 -9.74 -1.93
N GLY A 153 -9.89 -9.64 -1.12
CA GLY A 153 -9.85 -10.18 0.25
C GLY A 153 -9.94 -11.70 0.38
N ARG A 154 -9.52 -12.47 -0.63
CA ARG A 154 -9.62 -13.94 -0.64
C ARG A 154 -8.41 -14.66 -0.05
N ALA A 155 -7.24 -14.03 -0.10
CA ALA A 155 -5.97 -14.57 0.36
C ALA A 155 -5.74 -14.32 1.85
N GLU A 156 -4.79 -15.04 2.44
CA GLU A 156 -4.15 -14.66 3.70
C GLU A 156 -3.66 -13.21 3.65
N GLN A 157 -4.19 -12.33 4.51
CA GLN A 157 -3.88 -10.90 4.51
C GLN A 157 -2.37 -10.65 4.66
N TRP A 158 -1.70 -11.35 5.58
CA TRP A 158 -0.24 -11.21 5.74
C TRP A 158 0.54 -11.55 4.47
N LEU A 159 0.06 -12.49 3.65
CA LEU A 159 0.72 -12.85 2.40
C LEU A 159 0.40 -11.84 1.29
N ALA A 160 -0.78 -11.21 1.33
CA ALA A 160 -1.14 -10.10 0.45
C ALA A 160 -0.23 -8.89 0.67
N GLU A 161 -0.10 -8.45 1.92
CA GLU A 161 0.75 -7.33 2.33
C GLU A 161 2.23 -7.64 2.11
N GLY A 162 2.67 -8.85 2.48
CA GLY A 162 4.06 -9.27 2.30
C GLY A 162 4.49 -9.38 0.84
N MET A 163 3.59 -9.80 -0.06
CA MET A 163 3.85 -9.80 -1.51
C MET A 163 3.89 -8.37 -2.06
N ALA A 164 3.00 -7.48 -1.60
CA ALA A 164 2.99 -6.08 -2.02
C ALA A 164 4.28 -5.34 -1.61
N GLU A 165 4.76 -5.55 -0.37
CA GLU A 165 6.06 -5.04 0.07
C GLU A 165 7.23 -5.63 -0.73
N TRP A 166 7.24 -6.95 -0.93
CA TRP A 166 8.29 -7.61 -1.70
C TRP A 166 8.38 -7.07 -3.14
N ALA A 167 7.24 -6.96 -3.83
CA ALA A 167 7.17 -6.43 -5.19
C ALA A 167 7.58 -4.95 -5.25
N ALA A 168 7.18 -4.14 -4.27
CA ALA A 168 7.59 -2.74 -4.17
C ALA A 168 9.11 -2.61 -4.02
N PHE A 169 9.74 -3.41 -3.16
CA PHE A 169 11.20 -3.41 -3.03
C PHE A 169 11.91 -3.92 -4.29
N THR A 170 11.35 -4.91 -4.99
CA THR A 170 11.89 -5.35 -6.28
C THR A 170 11.81 -4.23 -7.33
N VAL A 171 10.72 -3.46 -7.38
CA VAL A 171 10.62 -2.30 -8.27
C VAL A 171 11.69 -1.26 -7.94
N LEU A 172 11.91 -0.94 -6.66
CA LEU A 172 12.96 0.01 -6.25
C LEU A 172 14.36 -0.50 -6.60
N GLU A 173 14.63 -1.81 -6.42
CA GLU A 173 15.90 -2.43 -6.78
C GLU A 173 16.16 -2.37 -8.28
N ARG A 174 15.13 -2.59 -9.11
CA ARG A 174 15.23 -2.45 -10.57
C ARG A 174 15.50 -1.01 -11.04
N LEU A 175 15.09 -0.04 -10.24
CA LEU A 175 15.38 1.38 -10.48
C LEU A 175 16.71 1.83 -9.87
N GLY A 176 17.42 0.96 -9.14
CA GLY A 176 18.67 1.30 -8.46
C GLY A 176 18.50 2.26 -7.28
N LEU A 177 17.29 2.33 -6.70
CA LEU A 177 16.95 3.24 -5.61
C LEU A 177 17.08 2.62 -4.21
N ASP A 178 17.10 1.29 -4.16
CA ASP A 178 17.14 0.52 -2.93
C ASP A 178 17.60 -0.92 -3.22
N SER A 179 17.74 -1.76 -2.19
CA SER A 179 17.96 -3.19 -2.37
C SER A 179 17.04 -4.04 -1.52
N LEU A 180 16.50 -5.09 -2.13
CA LEU A 180 15.73 -6.11 -1.43
C LEU A 180 16.55 -6.77 -0.31
N ALA A 181 17.88 -6.88 -0.50
CA ALA A 181 18.77 -7.44 0.52
C ALA A 181 18.90 -6.54 1.76
N GLU A 182 18.93 -5.22 1.56
CA GLU A 182 19.00 -4.24 2.64
C GLU A 182 17.70 -4.22 3.44
N HIS A 183 16.55 -4.19 2.76
CA HIS A 183 15.23 -4.32 3.40
C HIS A 183 15.10 -5.60 4.22
N ARG A 184 15.62 -6.73 3.71
CA ARG A 184 15.68 -7.99 4.45
C ARG A 184 16.57 -7.89 5.70
N ALA A 185 17.70 -7.18 5.63
CA ALA A 185 18.57 -7.00 6.79
C ALA A 185 17.90 -6.13 7.88
N VAL A 186 17.32 -5.00 7.48
CA VAL A 186 16.59 -4.09 8.39
C VAL A 186 15.39 -4.78 9.03
N ALA A 187 14.56 -5.45 8.23
CA ALA A 187 13.39 -6.16 8.73
C ALA A 187 13.78 -7.25 9.74
N ARG A 188 14.85 -8.02 9.48
CA ARG A 188 15.36 -9.02 10.45
C ARG A 188 15.78 -8.37 11.77
N GLY A 189 16.47 -7.23 11.70
CA GLY A 189 16.88 -6.47 12.89
C GLY A 189 15.70 -6.08 13.79
N HIS A 190 14.65 -5.49 13.21
CA HIS A 190 13.47 -5.08 13.96
C HIS A 190 12.61 -6.26 14.44
N VAL A 191 12.42 -7.27 13.59
CA VAL A 191 11.60 -8.45 13.91
C VAL A 191 12.23 -9.23 15.08
N ARG A 192 13.57 -9.24 15.20
CA ARG A 192 14.27 -9.79 16.38
C ARG A 192 13.89 -9.11 17.70
N GLU A 193 13.56 -7.83 17.66
CA GLU A 193 13.24 -7.04 18.85
C GLU A 193 11.78 -7.18 19.28
N GLN A 194 10.93 -7.83 18.47
CA GLN A 194 9.51 -7.99 18.74
C GLN A 194 9.21 -9.00 19.87
N ALA A 195 8.43 -8.56 20.86
CA ALA A 195 8.05 -9.38 22.00
C ALA A 195 7.23 -10.62 21.61
N ALA A 196 6.30 -10.51 20.66
CA ALA A 196 5.43 -11.63 20.30
C ALA A 196 6.18 -12.83 19.67
N LEU A 197 7.29 -12.58 18.98
CA LEU A 197 8.17 -13.65 18.52
C LEU A 197 8.97 -14.29 19.66
N ARG A 198 9.33 -13.51 20.69
CA ARG A 198 9.94 -14.04 21.92
C ARG A 198 8.95 -14.94 22.69
N GLU A 199 7.66 -14.67 22.57
CA GLU A 199 6.57 -15.49 23.11
C GLU A 199 6.14 -16.64 22.18
N ALA A 200 6.84 -16.85 21.06
CA ALA A 200 6.54 -17.86 20.05
C ALA A 200 5.10 -17.81 19.51
N ARG A 201 4.56 -16.61 19.25
CA ARG A 201 3.19 -16.40 18.78
C ARG A 201 3.14 -15.60 17.48
N LEU A 202 2.93 -16.30 16.37
CA LEU A 202 2.57 -15.69 15.08
C LEU A 202 1.06 -15.54 14.94
N ASP A 203 0.30 -16.61 15.23
CA ASP A 203 -1.15 -16.70 15.05
C ASP A 203 -1.54 -16.35 13.61
N LEU A 204 -1.05 -17.17 12.66
CA LEU A 204 -1.23 -16.90 11.23
C LEU A 204 -2.69 -16.98 10.79
N GLU A 205 -3.52 -17.75 11.50
CA GLU A 205 -4.96 -17.81 11.24
C GLU A 205 -5.62 -16.43 11.43
N SER A 206 -5.28 -15.75 12.54
CA SER A 206 -5.75 -14.39 12.84
C SER A 206 -5.14 -13.37 11.88
N LEU A 207 -3.82 -13.42 11.70
CA LEU A 207 -3.06 -12.53 10.81
C LEU A 207 -3.48 -12.70 9.33
N GLY A 208 -4.05 -13.85 9.00
CA GLY A 208 -4.61 -14.19 7.71
C GLY A 208 -5.91 -13.46 7.37
N SER A 209 -6.58 -12.88 8.36
CA SER A 209 -7.81 -12.11 8.16
C SER A 209 -7.55 -10.60 8.16
N PRO A 210 -8.29 -9.79 7.37
CA PRO A 210 -8.14 -8.33 7.40
C PRO A 210 -8.30 -7.75 8.81
N ARG A 211 -9.29 -8.25 9.58
CA ARG A 211 -9.53 -7.80 10.95
C ARG A 211 -8.39 -8.16 11.89
N GLY A 212 -7.92 -9.40 11.86
CA GLY A 212 -6.83 -9.84 12.75
C GLY A 212 -5.52 -9.12 12.41
N PHE A 213 -5.27 -8.87 11.12
CA PHE A 213 -4.16 -8.03 10.67
C PHE A 213 -4.26 -6.59 11.20
N THR A 214 -5.41 -5.93 11.07
CA THR A 214 -5.63 -4.58 11.63
C THR A 214 -5.45 -4.55 13.15
N VAL A 215 -6.00 -5.53 13.87
CA VAL A 215 -5.84 -5.62 15.34
C VAL A 215 -4.37 -5.79 15.72
N ARG A 216 -3.62 -6.63 15.00
CA ARG A 216 -2.18 -6.83 15.22
C ARG A 216 -1.42 -5.52 14.98
N HIS A 217 -1.67 -4.89 13.84
CA HIS A 217 -1.11 -3.61 13.45
C HIS A 217 -1.32 -2.53 14.52
N LEU A 218 -2.55 -2.39 15.05
CA LEU A 218 -2.86 -1.39 16.06
C LEU A 218 -2.21 -1.71 17.42
N ARG A 219 -2.06 -3.00 17.76
CA ARG A 219 -1.47 -3.44 19.02
C ARG A 219 0.05 -3.37 19.03
N GLU A 220 0.69 -3.77 17.93
CA GLU A 220 2.14 -4.00 17.86
C GLU A 220 2.87 -3.03 16.95
N GLY A 221 2.14 -2.19 16.22
CA GLY A 221 2.66 -1.20 15.29
C GLY A 221 2.64 -1.69 13.84
N SER A 222 2.51 -0.71 12.94
CA SER A 222 2.46 -0.92 11.49
C SER A 222 3.76 -1.52 10.97
N LEU A 223 4.88 -0.86 11.19
CA LEU A 223 6.19 -1.27 10.68
C LEU A 223 6.55 -2.73 11.09
N PRO A 224 6.46 -3.12 12.38
CA PRO A 224 6.65 -4.50 12.82
C PRO A 224 5.80 -5.53 12.07
N THR A 225 4.52 -5.24 11.85
CA THR A 225 3.55 -6.17 11.24
C THR A 225 3.84 -6.38 9.75
N TYR A 226 4.14 -5.30 9.03
CA TYR A 226 4.48 -5.37 7.61
C TYR A 226 5.85 -6.02 7.38
N GLN A 227 6.85 -5.71 8.23
CA GLN A 227 8.18 -6.35 8.12
C GLN A 227 8.14 -7.85 8.41
N LEU A 228 7.32 -8.29 9.36
CA LEU A 228 7.09 -9.71 9.60
C LEU A 228 6.45 -10.40 8.39
N SER A 229 5.40 -9.78 7.83
CA SER A 229 4.69 -10.25 6.63
C SER A 229 5.61 -10.35 5.42
N PHE A 230 6.44 -9.32 5.21
CA PHE A 230 7.49 -9.30 4.19
C PHE A 230 8.49 -10.45 4.38
N LEU A 231 9.03 -10.67 5.59
CA LEU A 231 10.02 -11.74 5.81
C LEU A 231 9.44 -13.14 5.59
N MET A 232 8.20 -13.39 6.04
CA MET A 232 7.53 -14.68 5.80
C MET A 232 7.28 -14.90 4.30
N THR A 233 6.88 -13.84 3.59
CA THR A 233 6.66 -13.89 2.14
C THR A 233 7.97 -14.08 1.37
N ASP A 234 9.02 -13.31 1.69
CA ASP A 234 10.36 -13.48 1.11
C ASP A 234 10.92 -14.88 1.37
N TYR A 235 10.63 -15.47 2.53
CA TYR A 235 11.00 -16.85 2.82
C TYR A 235 10.31 -17.84 1.87
N LEU A 236 9.00 -17.71 1.66
CA LEU A 236 8.26 -18.55 0.71
C LEU A 236 8.79 -18.37 -0.72
N ILE A 237 9.00 -17.13 -1.16
CA ILE A 237 9.53 -16.81 -2.50
C ILE A 237 10.91 -17.43 -2.69
N ARG A 238 11.83 -17.30 -1.72
CA ARG A 238 13.18 -17.89 -1.82
C ARG A 238 13.17 -19.42 -1.84
N ARG A 239 12.17 -20.06 -1.21
CA ARG A 239 12.07 -21.52 -1.15
C ARG A 239 11.35 -22.12 -2.35
N HIS A 240 10.32 -21.46 -2.84
CA HIS A 240 9.36 -22.02 -3.81
C HIS A 240 9.35 -21.29 -5.15
N GLY A 241 9.98 -20.12 -5.24
CA GLY A 241 9.89 -19.23 -6.39
C GLY A 241 8.66 -18.32 -6.33
N PHE A 242 8.75 -17.16 -6.99
CA PHE A 242 7.66 -16.19 -7.06
C PHE A 242 6.44 -16.74 -7.82
N GLU A 243 6.66 -17.60 -8.81
CA GLU A 243 5.60 -18.27 -9.57
C GLU A 243 4.60 -19.02 -8.67
N ARG A 244 5.05 -19.57 -7.53
CA ARG A 244 4.16 -20.26 -6.59
C ARG A 244 3.24 -19.32 -5.84
N LEU A 245 3.64 -18.07 -5.62
CA LEU A 245 2.72 -17.04 -5.12
C LEU A 245 1.69 -16.71 -6.20
N VAL A 246 2.09 -16.59 -7.46
CA VAL A 246 1.16 -16.35 -8.56
C VAL A 246 0.13 -17.49 -8.67
N ASP A 247 0.58 -18.75 -8.60
CA ASP A 247 -0.29 -19.94 -8.56
C ASP A 247 -1.26 -19.88 -7.35
N TYR A 248 -0.78 -19.50 -6.17
CA TYR A 248 -1.59 -19.35 -4.97
C TYR A 248 -2.75 -18.37 -5.20
N TYR A 249 -2.48 -17.17 -5.72
CA TYR A 249 -3.55 -16.20 -6.02
C TYR A 249 -4.46 -16.68 -7.16
N GLY A 250 -3.90 -17.27 -8.22
CA GLY A 250 -4.68 -17.79 -9.34
C GLY A 250 -5.66 -18.91 -8.95
N SER A 251 -5.32 -19.69 -7.92
CA SER A 251 -6.18 -20.78 -7.44
C SER A 251 -7.55 -20.30 -6.93
N PHE A 252 -7.64 -19.06 -6.44
CA PHE A 252 -8.92 -18.48 -6.00
C PHE A 252 -9.91 -18.37 -7.15
N ALA A 253 -9.46 -18.02 -8.36
CA ALA A 253 -10.34 -17.96 -9.54
C ALA A 253 -11.02 -19.31 -9.85
N THR A 254 -10.42 -20.42 -9.41
CA THR A 254 -10.98 -21.78 -9.56
C THR A 254 -11.85 -22.23 -8.39
N GLY A 255 -12.06 -21.36 -7.39
CA GLY A 255 -12.97 -21.60 -6.26
C GLY A 255 -12.31 -22.14 -4.99
N LEU A 256 -10.99 -22.31 -4.97
CA LEU A 256 -10.29 -22.80 -3.78
C LEU A 256 -10.41 -21.84 -2.59
N GLY A 257 -10.49 -22.42 -1.39
CA GLY A 257 -10.38 -21.68 -0.13
C GLY A 257 -8.92 -21.40 0.25
N ARG A 258 -8.66 -20.37 1.07
CA ARG A 258 -7.30 -19.90 1.41
C ARG A 258 -6.35 -20.99 1.93
N HIS A 259 -6.82 -21.90 2.80
CA HIS A 259 -5.96 -22.98 3.33
C HIS A 259 -5.66 -24.06 2.29
N GLU A 260 -6.61 -24.35 1.40
CA GLU A 260 -6.41 -25.30 0.30
C GLU A 260 -5.47 -24.73 -0.76
N ALA A 261 -5.68 -23.47 -1.14
CA ALA A 261 -4.79 -22.71 -2.01
C ALA A 261 -3.36 -22.70 -1.46
N PHE A 262 -3.18 -22.38 -0.17
CA PHE A 262 -1.88 -22.34 0.48
C PHE A 262 -1.18 -23.70 0.43
N ARG A 263 -1.90 -24.76 0.78
CA ARG A 263 -1.39 -26.14 0.73
C ARG A 263 -1.03 -26.58 -0.68
N GLN A 264 -1.84 -26.23 -1.67
CA GLN A 264 -1.55 -26.55 -3.06
C GLN A 264 -0.29 -25.83 -3.56
N ALA A 265 -0.13 -24.55 -3.26
CA ALA A 265 0.98 -23.75 -3.75
C ALA A 265 2.31 -24.07 -3.06
N PHE A 266 2.29 -24.31 -1.74
CA PHE A 266 3.51 -24.44 -0.94
C PHE A 266 3.78 -25.86 -0.43
N GLY A 267 2.86 -26.80 -0.67
CA GLY A 267 3.01 -28.20 -0.30
C GLY A 267 2.94 -28.47 1.21
N GLN A 268 2.40 -27.52 2.00
CA GLN A 268 2.27 -27.62 3.45
C GLN A 268 1.05 -26.86 3.97
N THR A 269 0.56 -27.22 5.16
CA THR A 269 -0.54 -26.48 5.80
C THR A 269 -0.05 -25.15 6.38
N LEU A 270 -0.98 -24.23 6.66
CA LEU A 270 -0.66 -22.94 7.29
C LEU A 270 -0.05 -23.14 8.69
N GLU A 271 -0.55 -24.11 9.46
CA GLU A 271 -0.05 -24.43 10.80
C GLU A 271 1.36 -25.02 10.75
N SER A 272 1.64 -25.86 9.75
CA SER A 272 2.97 -26.42 9.53
C SER A 272 3.97 -25.33 9.18
N PHE A 273 3.56 -24.38 8.33
CA PHE A 273 4.35 -23.22 7.98
C PHE A 273 4.57 -22.29 9.18
N GLU A 274 3.56 -22.05 10.01
CA GLU A 274 3.69 -21.25 11.23
C GLU A 274 4.76 -21.84 12.18
N ALA A 275 4.69 -23.14 12.45
CA ALA A 275 5.66 -23.84 13.28
C ALA A 275 7.08 -23.76 12.68
N GLU A 276 7.20 -23.88 11.35
CA GLU A 276 8.46 -23.72 10.65
C GLU A 276 9.02 -22.30 10.80
N MET A 277 8.19 -21.26 10.64
CA MET A 277 8.62 -19.87 10.76
C MET A 277 9.05 -19.51 12.17
N LEU A 278 8.36 -20.02 13.20
CA LEU A 278 8.79 -19.85 14.59
C LEU A 278 10.19 -20.46 14.83
N LEU A 279 10.45 -21.65 14.28
CA LEU A 279 11.78 -22.27 14.35
C LEU A 279 12.82 -21.49 13.54
N HIS A 280 12.46 -21.01 12.35
CA HIS A 280 13.35 -20.24 11.49
C HIS A 280 13.76 -18.93 12.17
N PHE A 281 12.80 -18.15 12.65
CA PHE A 281 13.06 -16.91 13.39
C PHE A 281 13.84 -17.19 14.68
N GLY A 282 13.52 -18.28 15.40
CA GLY A 282 14.27 -18.69 16.58
C GLY A 282 15.73 -19.09 16.32
N ARG A 283 16.13 -19.39 15.08
CA ARG A 283 17.53 -19.71 14.70
C ARG A 283 18.25 -18.51 14.09
N VAL A 284 17.57 -17.78 13.19
CA VAL A 284 18.15 -16.72 12.36
C VAL A 284 18.16 -15.37 13.07
N LEU A 285 17.31 -15.18 14.09
CA LEU A 285 17.23 -13.95 14.88
C LEU A 285 17.91 -14.08 16.26
N ARG A 286 18.66 -15.15 16.52
CA ARG A 286 19.56 -15.23 17.69
C ARG A 286 20.84 -14.45 17.44
#